data_AF-A0A3B8PZ51-F1
#
_entry.id   AF-A0A3B8PZ51-F1
#
_cell.length_a   1.000
_cell.length_b   1.000
_cell.length_c   1.000
_cell.angle_alpha   90.00
_cell.angle_beta   90.00
_cell.angle_gamma   90.00
#
_symmetry.space_group_name_H-M   'P 1'
#
loop_
_entity.id
_entity.type
_entity.pdbx_description
1 polymer ?
#
loop_
_entity_poly.entity_id
_entity_poly.type
_entity_poly.pdbx_seq_one_letter_code
_entity_poly.pdbx_strand_id
1 'polypeptide(L)'
;MATYVIREAKPKLGALVKQAAAGETIYLLNGKAMVALVPARPAHDVPTELDVSAVNRRLAASEETPSAPWKTGDAGRVAKQVLRQKERR
;
A
#
# COMPACT_ATOMS: atom_id res chain seq x y z
N MET A 1 1.85 -18.27 -11.99
CA MET A 1 2.25 -16.98 -12.59
C MET A 1 1.81 -17.00 -14.04
N ALA A 2 0.80 -16.21 -14.41
CA ALA A 2 0.16 -16.28 -15.73
C ALA A 2 0.75 -15.24 -16.69
N THR A 3 1.17 -15.67 -17.87
CA THR A 3 1.76 -14.82 -18.92
C THR A 3 0.95 -14.97 -20.21
N TYR A 4 0.54 -13.86 -20.80
CA TYR A 4 -0.24 -13.83 -22.04
C TYR A 4 0.45 -12.98 -23.10
N VAL A 5 0.39 -13.40 -24.36
CA VAL A 5 0.78 -12.54 -25.48
C VAL A 5 -0.30 -11.48 -25.68
N ILE A 6 0.10 -10.23 -25.94
CA ILE A 6 -0.85 -9.09 -25.98
C ILE A 6 -1.99 -9.30 -26.99
N ARG A 7 -1.72 -10.01 -28.09
CA ARG A 7 -2.72 -10.36 -29.11
C ARG A 7 -3.84 -11.25 -28.56
N GLU A 8 -3.50 -12.17 -27.66
CA GLU A 8 -4.45 -13.09 -27.01
C GLU A 8 -5.14 -12.44 -25.81
N ALA A 9 -4.44 -11.54 -25.13
CA ALA A 9 -4.96 -10.81 -23.98
C ALA A 9 -5.99 -9.74 -24.36
N LYS A 10 -5.82 -9.07 -25.52
CA LYS A 10 -6.68 -7.96 -25.96
C LYS A 10 -8.19 -8.28 -25.96
N PRO A 11 -8.68 -9.40 -26.53
CA PRO A 11 -10.10 -9.74 -26.47
C PRO A 11 -10.58 -10.11 -25.06
N LYS A 12 -9.68 -10.49 -24.15
CA LYS A 12 -9.99 -10.95 -22.78
C LYS A 12 -9.62 -9.92 -21.70
N LEU A 13 -9.30 -8.69 -22.10
CA LEU A 13 -8.73 -7.68 -21.20
C LEU A 13 -9.62 -7.43 -19.98
N GLY A 14 -10.94 -7.37 -20.17
CA GLY A 14 -11.88 -7.19 -19.05
C GLY A 14 -11.84 -8.31 -18.01
N ALA A 15 -11.61 -9.56 -18.42
CA ALA A 15 -11.46 -10.69 -17.50
C ALA A 15 -10.11 -10.65 -16.77
N LEU A 16 -9.04 -10.35 -17.50
CA LEU A 16 -7.69 -10.21 -16.95
C LEU A 16 -7.62 -9.07 -15.92
N VAL A 17 -8.30 -7.94 -16.17
CA VAL A 17 -8.39 -6.84 -15.20
C VAL A 17 -9.10 -7.27 -13.92
N LYS A 18 -10.17 -8.07 -14.01
CA LYS A 18 -10.86 -8.59 -12.82
C LYS A 18 -10.00 -9.56 -12.01
N GLN A 19 -9.26 -10.43 -12.69
CA GLN A 19 -8.28 -11.31 -12.05
C GLN A 19 -7.16 -10.51 -11.36
N ALA A 20 -6.65 -9.48 -12.03
CA ALA A 20 -5.66 -8.59 -11.44
C ALA A 20 -6.18 -7.79 -10.24
N ALA A 21 -7.45 -7.36 -10.30
CA ALA A 21 -8.12 -6.71 -9.18
C ALA A 21 -8.33 -7.65 -7.98
N ALA A 22 -8.45 -8.97 -8.21
CA ALA A 22 -8.53 -9.98 -7.16
C ALA A 22 -7.17 -10.32 -6.52
N GLY A 23 -6.08 -9.65 -6.93
CA GLY A 23 -4.74 -9.82 -6.37
C GLY A 23 -3.81 -10.69 -7.21
N GLU A 24 -4.25 -11.23 -8.34
CA GLU A 24 -3.37 -11.99 -9.23
C GLU A 24 -2.47 -11.06 -10.05
N THR A 25 -1.15 -11.27 -10.04
CA THR A 25 -0.26 -10.55 -10.95
C THR A 25 -0.26 -11.24 -12.32
N ILE A 26 -0.60 -10.49 -13.37
CA ILE A 26 -0.68 -11.00 -14.74
C ILE A 26 0.38 -10.32 -15.60
N TYR A 27 1.15 -11.11 -16.35
CA TYR A 27 2.17 -10.57 -17.26
C TYR A 27 1.67 -10.59 -18.70
N LEU A 28 1.90 -9.49 -19.42
CA LEU A 28 1.55 -9.29 -20.81
C LEU A 28 2.82 -9.14 -21.65
N LEU A 29 2.99 -9.99 -22.64
CA LEU A 29 4.11 -9.98 -23.55
C LEU A 29 3.76 -9.19 -24.82
N ASN A 30 4.48 -8.08 -25.04
CA ASN A 30 4.37 -7.24 -26.23
C ASN A 30 5.64 -7.34 -27.07
N GLY A 31 5.72 -8.37 -27.91
CA GLY A 31 6.94 -8.67 -28.67
C GLY A 31 8.10 -9.00 -27.72
N LYS A 32 9.07 -8.09 -27.58
CA LYS A 32 10.21 -8.23 -26.66
C LYS A 32 9.98 -7.60 -25.28
N ALA A 33 8.94 -6.77 -25.12
CA ALA A 33 8.64 -6.10 -23.86
C ALA A 33 7.69 -6.94 -23.01
N MET A 34 7.86 -6.91 -21.69
CA MET A 34 6.96 -7.54 -20.72
C MET A 34 6.37 -6.46 -19.81
N VAL A 35 5.05 -6.46 -19.66
CA VAL A 35 4.29 -5.50 -18.86
C VAL A 35 3.50 -6.27 -17.82
N ALA A 36 3.42 -5.77 -16.59
CA ALA A 36 2.63 -6.39 -15.53
C ALA A 36 1.31 -5.63 -15.32
N LEU A 37 0.21 -6.37 -15.24
CA LEU A 37 -1.06 -5.92 -14.74
C LEU A 37 -1.08 -6.20 -13.23
N VAL A 38 -1.11 -5.13 -12.44
CA VAL A 38 -1.14 -5.17 -10.97
C VAL A 38 -2.29 -4.32 -10.45
N PRO A 39 -2.90 -4.70 -9.32
CA PRO A 39 -3.96 -3.90 -8.71
C PRO A 39 -3.42 -2.52 -8.32
N ALA A 40 -4.14 -1.46 -8.69
CA ALA A 40 -3.72 -0.07 -8.52
C ALA A 40 -3.61 0.38 -7.05
N ARG A 41 -4.34 -0.30 -6.16
CA ARG A 41 -4.13 -0.23 -4.72
C ARG A 41 -3.71 -1.61 -4.25
N PRO A 42 -2.71 -1.74 -3.37
CA PRO A 42 -2.58 -2.97 -2.62
C PRO A 42 -3.96 -3.22 -1.99
N ALA A 43 -4.51 -4.40 -2.21
CA ALA A 43 -5.56 -4.91 -1.33
C ALA A 43 -4.90 -5.02 0.04
N HIS A 44 -4.81 -3.90 0.77
CA HIS A 44 -4.93 -4.00 2.20
C HIS A 44 -6.28 -4.69 2.36
N ASP A 45 -6.25 -5.92 2.88
CA ASP A 45 -7.39 -6.51 3.54
C ASP A 45 -7.82 -5.50 4.61
N VAL A 46 -8.59 -4.49 4.20
CA VAL A 46 -9.40 -3.74 5.12
C VAL A 46 -10.54 -4.70 5.37
N PRO A 47 -10.59 -5.37 6.54
CA PRO A 47 -11.75 -6.17 6.86
C PRO A 47 -12.98 -5.28 6.65
N THR A 48 -13.90 -5.73 5.80
CA THR A 48 -15.12 -5.01 5.43
C THR A 48 -15.94 -4.62 6.67
N GLU A 49 -15.73 -5.32 7.78
CA GLU A 49 -16.13 -4.91 9.12
C GLU A 49 -14.92 -4.37 9.90
N LEU A 50 -14.75 -3.05 9.87
CA LEU A 50 -14.03 -2.39 10.94
C LEU A 50 -14.92 -2.51 12.19
N ASP A 51 -14.59 -3.40 13.13
CA ASP A 51 -15.29 -3.46 14.42
C ASP A 51 -14.98 -2.17 15.19
N VAL A 52 -15.83 -1.17 14.97
CA VAL A 52 -15.77 0.16 15.58
C VAL A 52 -15.79 0.04 17.10
N SER A 53 -16.43 -0.99 17.66
CA SER A 53 -16.45 -1.23 19.11
C SER A 53 -15.12 -1.78 19.64
N ALA A 54 -14.43 -2.64 18.90
CA ALA A 54 -13.08 -3.07 19.25
C ALA A 54 -12.06 -1.93 19.10
N VAL A 55 -12.17 -1.13 18.04
CA VAL A 55 -11.33 0.06 17.81
C VAL A 55 -11.55 1.09 18.92
N ASN A 56 -12.80 1.40 19.26
CA ASN A 56 -13.12 2.33 20.34
C ASN A 56 -12.69 1.80 21.71
N ARG A 57 -12.78 0.50 21.98
CA ARG A 57 -12.22 -0.09 23.21
C ARG A 57 -10.70 0.03 23.28
N ARG A 58 -9.99 -0.14 22.15
CA ARG A 58 -8.53 0.05 22.11
C ARG A 58 -8.14 1.52 22.25
N LEU A 59 -8.89 2.45 21.65
CA LEU A 59 -8.69 3.89 21.82
C LEU A 59 -9.01 4.34 23.25
N ALA A 60 -10.06 3.81 23.86
CA ALA A 60 -10.41 4.12 25.25
C ALA A 60 -9.44 3.48 26.26
N ALA A 61 -8.89 2.30 25.95
CA ALA A 61 -7.86 1.64 26.76
C ALA A 61 -6.45 2.19 26.51
N SER A 62 -6.26 2.93 25.42
CA SER A 62 -5.08 3.79 25.25
C SER A 62 -5.30 5.02 26.12
N GLU A 63 -5.14 4.82 27.43
CA GLU A 63 -4.95 5.91 28.39
C GLU A 63 -4.07 6.97 27.76
N GLU A 64 -4.49 8.23 27.92
CA GLU A 64 -3.79 9.42 27.46
C GLU A 64 -2.29 9.16 27.50
N THR A 65 -1.68 8.93 26.33
CA THR A 65 -0.23 9.02 26.28
C THR A 65 0.02 10.44 26.75
N PRO A 66 0.68 10.66 27.91
CA PRO A 66 0.90 12.01 28.37
C PRO A 66 1.56 12.71 27.20
N SER A 67 0.95 13.81 26.75
CA SER A 67 1.46 14.63 25.65
C SER A 67 2.96 14.62 25.79
N ALA A 68 3.63 13.93 24.86
CA ALA A 68 5.07 13.75 24.96
C ALA A 68 5.66 15.14 25.16
N PRO A 69 6.73 15.31 25.97
CA PRO A 69 7.15 16.60 26.53
C PRO A 69 7.78 17.53 25.49
N TRP A 70 7.35 17.42 24.24
CA TRP A 70 7.83 18.10 23.08
C TRP A 70 7.34 19.54 23.12
N LYS A 71 8.29 20.46 23.13
CA LYS A 71 8.01 21.89 22.97
C LYS A 71 7.80 22.17 21.48
N THR A 72 7.00 23.18 21.18
CA THR A 72 6.83 23.70 19.81
C THR A 72 8.21 24.03 19.23
N GLY A 73 8.70 23.20 18.32
CA GLY A 73 10.07 23.28 17.77
C GLY A 73 10.82 21.95 17.73
N ASP A 74 10.43 20.97 18.56
CA ASP A 74 11.09 19.65 18.59
C ASP A 74 10.89 18.86 17.29
N ALA A 75 9.71 18.98 16.66
CA ALA A 75 9.47 18.39 15.34
C ALA A 75 10.49 18.87 14.28
N GLY A 76 10.87 20.16 14.32
CA GLY A 76 11.86 20.73 13.42
C GLY A 76 13.29 20.24 13.69
N ARG A 77 13.64 20.03 14.98
CA ARG A 77 14.94 19.44 15.37
C ARG A 77 15.04 17.98 14.93
N VAL A 78 13.99 17.19 15.17
CA VAL A 78 13.93 15.78 14.76
C VAL A 78 14.04 15.68 13.23
N ALA A 79 13.29 16.50 12.47
CA ALA A 79 13.37 16.52 11.02
C ALA A 79 14.79 16.83 10.51
N LYS A 80 15.46 17.83 11.08
CA LYS A 80 16.86 18.16 10.73
C LYS A 80 17.83 17.03 11.07
N GLN A 81 17.64 16.36 12.21
CA GLN A 81 18.50 15.25 12.62
C GLN A 81 18.35 14.03 11.70
N VAL A 82 17.12 13.71 11.31
CA VAL A 82 16.83 12.63 10.35
C VAL A 82 17.44 12.92 8.98
N LEU A 83 17.32 14.16 8.48
CA LEU A 83 17.96 14.59 7.24
C LEU A 83 19.49 14.45 7.31
N ARG A 84 20.12 14.89 8.42
CA ARG A 84 21.57 14.76 8.61
C ARG A 84 22.05 13.31 8.69
N GLN A 85 21.27 12.41 9.26
CA GLN A 85 21.62 10.99 9.31
C GLN A 85 21.47 10.30 7.95
N LYS A 86 20.53 10.77 7.12
CA LYS A 86 20.34 10.28 5.75
C LYS A 86 21.48 10.67 4.81
N GLU A 87 22.09 11.84 4.99
CA GLU A 87 23.26 12.29 4.22
C GLU A 87 24.59 11.61 4.61
N ARG A 88 24.62 10.92 5.75
CA ARG A 88 25.82 10.21 6.26
C ARG A 88 25.83 8.71 5.95
N ARG A 89 24.84 8.22 5.19
CA ARG A 89 24.77 6.86 4.65
C ARG A 89 24.92 6.92 3.14
#